data_AF-A0A1G5C1S9-F1
#
_entry.id   AF-A0A1G5C1S9-F1
#
_cell.length_a   1.000
_cell.length_b   1.000
_cell.length_c   1.000
_cell.angle_alpha   90.00
_cell.angle_beta   90.00
_cell.angle_gamma   90.00
#
_symmetry.space_group_name_H-M   'P 1'
#
loop_
_entity.id
_entity.type
_entity.pdbx_description
1 polymer ?
#
loop_
_entity_poly.entity_id
_entity_poly.type
_entity_poly.pdbx_seq_one_letter_code
_entity_poly.pdbx_strand_id
1 'polypeptide(L)'
;MLEVHGVSRLLSSFHDIIPDFVFSGVFFSDTFLDSHPEQARAFLRGLVKSFVFIREHEAEAREFIPKHTGVELDVARVCALRRFSVTGREPDGFIDNQRDLMVKFGSLSRSVTLDPVIDYSYLPPLGEK
;
A
#
# COMPACT_ATOMS: atom_id res chain seq x y z
N MET A 1 13.97 -19.23 -2.57
CA MET A 1 12.68 -19.51 -1.91
C MET A 1 12.87 -20.72 -1.01
N LEU A 2 13.09 -20.51 0.30
CA LEU A 2 13.39 -21.60 1.27
C LEU A 2 12.20 -22.57 1.44
N GLU A 3 11.00 -22.15 1.05
CA GLU A 3 9.77 -22.94 1.06
C GLU A 3 9.77 -24.04 -0.03
N VAL A 4 10.41 -23.80 -1.18
CA VAL A 4 10.44 -24.74 -2.33
C VAL A 4 11.34 -25.95 -2.07
N HIS A 5 12.13 -25.93 -0.98
CA HIS A 5 12.98 -27.06 -0.59
C HIS A 5 12.44 -27.81 0.63
N GLY A 6 11.21 -27.51 1.10
CA GLY A 6 10.56 -28.25 2.18
C GLY A 6 11.20 -28.06 3.57
N VAL A 7 12.10 -27.08 3.74
CA VAL A 7 12.85 -26.87 4.99
C VAL A 7 12.19 -25.82 5.90
N SER A 8 11.05 -25.25 5.50
CA SER A 8 10.38 -24.20 6.29
C SER A 8 8.87 -24.24 6.07
N ARG A 9 8.12 -24.19 7.18
CA ARG A 9 6.66 -24.00 7.18
C ARG A 9 6.37 -22.55 7.56
N LEU A 10 5.49 -21.89 6.82
CA LEU A 10 4.96 -20.59 7.23
C LEU A 10 4.13 -20.80 8.50
N LEU A 11 4.63 -20.31 9.65
CA LEU A 11 3.92 -20.41 10.93
C LEU A 11 2.68 -19.52 10.95
N SER A 12 2.81 -18.31 10.40
CA SER A 12 1.77 -17.28 10.32
C SER A 12 2.20 -16.25 9.28
N SER A 13 1.27 -15.63 8.58
CA SER A 13 1.58 -14.44 7.77
C SER A 13 1.71 -13.21 8.68
N PHE A 14 2.41 -12.17 8.22
CA PHE A 14 2.54 -10.92 8.99
C PHE A 14 1.16 -10.31 9.31
N HIS A 15 0.24 -10.35 8.35
CA HIS A 15 -1.11 -9.79 8.51
C HIS A 15 -1.96 -10.53 9.56
N ASP A 16 -1.65 -11.80 9.83
CA ASP A 16 -2.32 -12.56 10.90
C ASP A 16 -1.86 -12.11 12.29
N ILE A 17 -0.64 -11.58 12.40
CA ILE A 17 -0.03 -11.15 13.66
C ILE A 17 -0.33 -9.68 13.94
N ILE A 18 -0.22 -8.83 12.91
CA ILE A 18 -0.48 -7.40 12.98
C ILE A 18 -1.49 -7.06 11.88
N PRO A 19 -2.79 -7.22 12.17
CA PRO A 19 -3.82 -6.80 11.22
C PRO A 19 -3.69 -5.31 10.96
N ASP A 20 -4.14 -4.89 9.77
CA ASP A 20 -4.31 -3.46 9.45
C ASP A 20 -3.01 -2.64 9.38
N PHE A 21 -1.86 -3.30 9.30
CA PHE A 21 -0.58 -2.63 9.11
C PHE A 21 -0.47 -2.05 7.69
N VAL A 22 -0.38 -0.73 7.59
CA VAL A 22 -0.06 0.01 6.37
C VAL A 22 1.45 -0.12 6.06
N PHE A 23 1.76 -0.72 4.92
CA PHE A 23 3.15 -1.05 4.54
C PHE A 23 3.81 -0.04 3.60
N SER A 24 3.01 0.73 2.88
CA SER A 24 3.51 1.56 1.79
C SER A 24 2.72 2.85 1.69
N GLY A 25 3.42 3.94 1.42
CA GLY A 25 2.87 5.23 1.05
C GLY A 25 3.51 5.72 -0.25
N VAL A 26 2.83 6.64 -0.93
CA VAL A 26 3.38 7.38 -2.07
C VAL A 26 3.82 8.75 -1.57
N PHE A 27 5.02 9.16 -1.93
CA PHE A 27 5.60 10.42 -1.51
C PHE A 27 6.02 11.24 -2.71
N PHE A 28 5.77 12.54 -2.65
CA PHE A 28 6.28 13.55 -3.56
C PHE A 28 7.04 14.58 -2.73
N SER A 29 8.08 15.19 -3.29
CA SER A 29 8.74 16.31 -2.64
C SER A 29 7.89 17.57 -2.74
N ASP A 30 7.98 18.46 -1.76
CA ASP A 30 7.29 19.75 -1.76
C ASP A 30 7.60 20.54 -3.05
N THR A 31 8.87 20.58 -3.46
CA THR A 31 9.29 21.23 -4.72
C THR A 31 8.58 20.68 -5.95
N PHE A 32 8.33 19.37 -5.99
CA PHE A 32 7.59 18.76 -7.10
C PHE A 32 6.12 19.13 -7.04
N LEU A 33 5.50 19.09 -5.86
CA LEU A 33 4.09 19.44 -5.67
C LEU A 33 3.83 20.91 -6.01
N ASP A 34 4.73 21.82 -5.64
CA ASP A 34 4.62 23.25 -5.95
C ASP A 34 4.72 23.53 -7.45
N SER A 35 5.61 22.81 -8.14
CA SER A 35 5.90 23.04 -9.56
C SER A 35 4.98 22.27 -10.50
N HIS A 36 4.46 21.12 -10.06
CA HIS A 36 3.74 20.15 -10.88
C HIS A 36 2.52 19.52 -10.15
N PRO A 37 1.63 20.33 -9.54
CA PRO A 37 0.53 19.79 -8.75
C PRO A 37 -0.43 18.95 -9.58
N GLU A 38 -0.71 19.35 -10.82
CA GLU A 38 -1.63 18.63 -11.71
C GLU A 38 -1.08 17.29 -12.19
N GLN A 39 0.24 17.17 -12.34
CA GLN A 39 0.90 15.91 -12.67
C GLN A 39 0.80 14.93 -11.50
N ALA A 40 0.99 15.40 -10.25
CA ALA A 40 0.76 14.58 -9.07
C ALA A 40 -0.70 14.09 -8.99
N ARG A 41 -1.68 14.97 -9.21
CA ARG A 41 -3.12 14.60 -9.26
C ARG A 41 -3.41 13.59 -10.38
N ALA A 42 -2.83 13.78 -11.56
CA ALA A 42 -3.01 12.88 -12.70
C ALA A 42 -2.42 11.50 -12.43
N PHE A 43 -1.22 11.44 -11.84
CA PHE A 43 -0.59 10.19 -11.42
C PHE A 43 -1.47 9.46 -10.40
N LEU A 44 -1.93 10.15 -9.36
CA LEU A 44 -2.75 9.55 -8.31
C LEU A 44 -4.11 9.08 -8.83
N ARG A 45 -4.74 9.80 -9.77
CA ARG A 45 -5.93 9.31 -10.49
C ARG A 45 -5.66 8.00 -11.23
N GLY A 46 -4.53 7.91 -11.93
CA GLY A 46 -4.10 6.69 -12.62
C GLY A 46 -3.88 5.54 -11.64
N LEU A 47 -3.18 5.81 -10.53
CA LEU A 47 -2.90 4.83 -9.49
C LEU A 47 -4.18 4.26 -8.85
N VAL A 48 -5.14 5.12 -8.51
CA VAL A 48 -6.44 4.68 -7.97
C VAL A 48 -7.19 3.81 -8.96
N LYS A 49 -7.18 4.15 -10.26
CA LYS A 49 -7.76 3.29 -11.31
C LYS A 49 -7.07 1.92 -11.38
N SER A 50 -5.76 1.87 -11.21
CA SER A 50 -5.02 0.60 -11.14
C SER A 50 -5.44 -0.24 -9.93
N PHE A 51 -5.72 0.37 -8.77
CA PHE A 51 -6.24 -0.37 -7.62
C PHE A 51 -7.62 -0.99 -7.88
N VAL A 52 -8.51 -0.24 -8.53
CA VAL A 52 -9.81 -0.76 -8.98
C VAL A 52 -9.63 -1.93 -9.94
N PHE A 53 -8.75 -1.79 -10.95
CA PHE A 53 -8.45 -2.85 -11.89
C PHE A 53 -7.89 -4.11 -11.21
N ILE A 54 -6.91 -3.98 -10.30
CA ILE A 54 -6.34 -5.12 -9.58
C ILE A 54 -7.42 -5.88 -8.80
N ARG A 55 -8.36 -5.16 -8.18
CA ARG A 55 -9.46 -5.76 -7.41
C ARG A 55 -10.46 -6.48 -8.31
N GLU A 56 -10.78 -5.93 -9.47
CA GLU A 56 -11.82 -6.43 -10.37
C GLU A 56 -11.31 -7.48 -11.37
N HIS A 57 -10.00 -7.45 -11.65
CA HIS A 57 -9.32 -8.28 -12.65
C HIS A 57 -8.07 -8.95 -12.07
N GLU A 58 -8.17 -9.52 -10.87
CA GLU A 58 -7.02 -10.01 -10.09
C GLU A 58 -6.12 -10.99 -10.88
N ALA A 59 -6.71 -11.94 -11.59
CA ALA A 59 -5.97 -12.95 -12.36
C ALA A 59 -5.11 -12.31 -13.46
N GLU A 60 -5.67 -11.34 -14.18
CA GLU A 60 -4.97 -10.59 -15.23
C GLU A 60 -3.91 -9.67 -14.63
N ALA A 61 -4.21 -8.98 -13.54
CA ALA A 61 -3.27 -8.11 -12.84
C ALA A 61 -2.02 -8.87 -12.37
N ARG A 62 -2.16 -10.13 -11.94
CA ARG A 62 -1.03 -10.98 -11.51
C ARG A 62 -0.06 -11.31 -12.65
N GLU A 63 -0.49 -11.24 -13.91
CA GLU A 63 0.40 -11.46 -15.07
C GLU A 63 1.46 -10.36 -15.25
N PHE A 64 1.27 -9.21 -14.61
CA PHE A 64 2.24 -8.12 -14.65
C PHE A 64 3.36 -8.27 -13.61
N ILE A 65 3.15 -9.07 -12.55
CA ILE A 65 4.14 -9.25 -11.48
C ILE A 65 5.45 -9.85 -12.02
N PRO A 66 5.45 -10.96 -12.79
CA PRO A 66 6.70 -11.53 -13.32
C PRO A 66 7.49 -10.55 -14.19
N LYS A 67 6.80 -9.70 -14.96
CA LYS A 67 7.40 -8.74 -15.91
C LYS A 67 8.29 -7.70 -15.22
N HIS A 68 8.01 -7.38 -13.95
CA HIS A 68 8.69 -6.30 -13.22
C HIS A 68 9.48 -6.77 -12.00
N THR A 69 9.33 -8.03 -11.58
CA THR A 69 9.93 -8.53 -10.34
C THR A 69 10.81 -9.77 -10.53
N GLY A 70 10.68 -10.47 -11.67
CA GLY A 70 11.32 -11.76 -11.90
C GLY A 70 10.73 -12.91 -11.07
N VAL A 71 9.62 -12.69 -10.36
CA VAL A 71 8.88 -13.76 -9.66
C VAL A 71 8.14 -14.63 -10.66
N GLU A 72 8.26 -15.95 -10.54
CA GLU A 72 7.54 -16.91 -11.37
C GLU A 72 6.01 -16.73 -11.28
N LEU A 73 5.29 -16.93 -12.39
CA LEU A 73 3.85 -16.68 -12.43
C LEU A 73 3.05 -17.52 -11.43
N ASP A 74 3.41 -18.79 -11.25
CA ASP A 74 2.71 -19.67 -10.30
C ASP A 74 2.90 -19.22 -8.86
N VAL A 75 4.06 -18.65 -8.54
CA VAL A 75 4.34 -18.04 -7.24
C VAL A 75 3.53 -16.75 -7.10
N ALA A 76 3.56 -15.90 -8.13
CA ALA A 76 2.78 -14.67 -8.17
C ALA A 76 1.26 -14.90 -8.05
N ARG A 77 0.75 -16.09 -8.38
CA ARG A 77 -0.66 -16.47 -8.22
C ARG A 77 -1.06 -16.84 -6.81
N VAL A 78 -0.14 -17.37 -6.01
CA VAL A 78 -0.42 -17.80 -4.62
C VAL A 78 0.00 -16.78 -3.57
N CYS A 79 0.85 -15.81 -3.93
CA CYS A 79 1.20 -14.72 -3.03
C CYS A 79 -0.03 -13.88 -2.67
N ALA A 80 -0.10 -13.47 -1.40
CA ALA A 80 -1.13 -12.55 -0.94
C ALA A 80 -1.02 -11.22 -1.69
N LEU A 81 -2.12 -10.78 -2.30
CA LEU A 81 -2.23 -9.41 -2.79
C LEU A 81 -2.77 -8.52 -1.68
N ARG A 82 -2.18 -7.35 -1.55
CA ARG A 82 -2.68 -6.34 -0.63
C ARG A 82 -4.09 -5.93 -1.08
N ARG A 83 -5.01 -5.80 -0.13
CA ARG A 83 -6.31 -5.19 -0.39
C ARG A 83 -6.10 -3.69 -0.56
N PHE A 84 -6.10 -3.24 -1.81
CA PHE A 84 -6.00 -1.82 -2.13
C PHE A 84 -7.33 -1.11 -1.91
N SER A 85 -7.26 0.08 -1.31
CA SER A 85 -8.41 0.96 -1.20
C SER A 85 -8.77 1.54 -2.57
N VAL A 86 -10.02 1.41 -2.98
CA VAL A 86 -10.51 1.98 -4.24
C VAL A 86 -10.62 3.49 -4.24
N THR A 87 -10.43 4.13 -3.09
CA THR A 87 -10.37 5.60 -2.98
C THR A 87 -8.93 6.11 -2.88
N GLY A 88 -7.94 5.20 -2.87
CA GLY A 88 -6.54 5.52 -2.60
C GLY A 88 -6.25 5.94 -1.16
N ARG A 89 -7.26 5.96 -0.28
CA ARG A 89 -7.14 6.36 1.12
C ARG A 89 -7.06 5.14 2.01
N GLU A 90 -6.14 5.14 2.95
CA GLU A 90 -6.12 4.11 3.99
C GLU A 90 -7.32 4.30 4.92
N PRO A 91 -7.86 3.23 5.52
CA PRO A 91 -8.94 3.36 6.50
C PRO A 91 -8.54 4.20 7.71
N ASP A 92 -9.50 4.95 8.26
CA ASP A 92 -9.29 5.80 9.42
C ASP A 92 -8.76 4.98 10.61
N GLY A 93 -7.80 5.56 11.34
CA GLY A 93 -7.24 4.95 12.55
C GLY A 93 -6.19 3.87 12.33
N PHE A 94 -5.98 3.36 11.10
CA PHE A 94 -4.96 2.32 10.86
C PHE A 94 -3.55 2.87 11.08
N ILE A 95 -3.26 4.05 10.54
CA ILE A 95 -1.95 4.69 10.69
C ILE A 95 -1.77 5.21 12.14
N ASP A 96 -2.85 5.66 12.79
CA ASP A 96 -2.81 6.04 14.20
C ASP A 96 -2.44 4.86 15.09
N ASN A 97 -3.05 3.68 14.87
CA ASN A 97 -2.71 2.47 15.59
C ASN A 97 -1.24 2.07 15.40
N GLN A 98 -0.73 2.17 14.17
CA GLN A 98 0.69 1.91 13.91
C GLN A 98 1.60 2.89 14.65
N ARG A 99 1.30 4.20 14.61
CA ARG A 99 2.04 5.22 15.35
C ARG A 99 2.06 4.90 16.85
N ASP A 100 0.91 4.53 17.41
CA ASP A 100 0.77 4.23 18.83
C ASP A 100 1.59 2.99 19.22
N LEU A 101 1.63 1.96 18.36
CA LEU A 101 2.54 0.81 18.52
C LEU A 101 4.00 1.25 18.46
N MET A 102 4.39 2.12 17.51
CA MET A 102 5.75 2.62 17.41
C MET A 102 6.18 3.41 18.65
N VAL A 103 5.27 4.17 19.27
CA VAL A 103 5.53 4.83 20.56
C VAL A 103 5.67 3.80 21.68
N LYS A 104 4.73 2.87 21.77
CA LYS A 104 4.70 1.82 22.80
C LYS A 104 5.98 0.98 22.83
N PHE A 105 6.53 0.66 21.65
CA PHE A 105 7.74 -0.15 21.52
C PHE A 105 9.03 0.69 21.38
N GLY A 106 8.95 2.01 21.57
CA GLY A 106 10.11 2.90 21.63
C GLY A 106 10.77 3.23 20.28
N SER A 107 10.13 2.90 19.15
CA SER A 107 10.57 3.36 17.82
C SER A 107 10.28 4.85 17.61
N LEU A 108 9.26 5.39 18.28
CA LEU A 108 8.99 6.82 18.41
C LEU A 108 9.05 7.22 19.88
N SER A 109 9.68 8.35 20.20
CA SER A 109 9.78 8.85 21.58
C SER A 109 8.47 9.45 22.10
N ARG A 110 7.60 9.89 21.20
CA ARG A 110 6.28 10.47 21.50
C ARG A 110 5.36 10.35 20.28
N SER A 111 4.06 10.50 20.53
CA SER A 111 3.08 10.63 19.46
C SER A 111 3.33 11.91 18.64
N VAL A 112 3.16 11.81 17.32
CA VAL A 112 3.27 12.90 16.35
C VAL A 112 1.97 12.99 15.55
N THR A 113 1.57 14.20 15.18
CA THR A 113 0.45 14.40 14.27
C THR A 113 0.87 14.03 12.85
N LEU A 114 -0.03 13.37 12.13
CA LEU A 114 0.24 12.88 10.77
C LEU A 114 -0.27 13.84 9.69
N ASP A 115 -1.11 14.81 10.06
CA ASP A 115 -1.66 15.84 9.16
C ASP A 115 -0.60 16.55 8.29
N PRO A 116 0.62 16.84 8.77
CA PRO A 116 1.64 17.48 7.93
C PRO A 116 2.27 16.53 6.90
N VAL A 117 2.07 15.22 7.05
CA VAL A 117 2.73 14.17 6.25
C VAL A 117 1.76 13.55 5.25
N ILE A 118 0.47 13.50 5.57
CA ILE A 118 -0.56 12.85 4.76
C ILE A 118 -1.48 13.92 4.17
N ASP A 119 -1.35 14.15 2.87
CA ASP A 119 -2.23 15.06 2.13
C ASP A 119 -3.11 14.30 1.13
N TYR A 120 -4.36 14.04 1.54
CA TYR A 120 -5.37 13.43 0.67
C TYR A 120 -6.04 14.41 -0.28
N SER A 121 -5.69 15.70 -0.26
CA SER A 121 -6.26 16.69 -1.17
C SER A 121 -5.86 16.44 -2.63
N TYR A 122 -4.76 15.74 -2.88
CA TYR A 122 -4.29 15.34 -4.20
C TYR A 122 -5.00 14.11 -4.78
N LEU A 123 -5.72 13.35 -3.95
CA LEU A 123 -6.52 12.20 -4.40
C LEU A 123 -7.86 12.65 -5.02
N PRO A 124 -8.49 11.81 -5.85
CA PRO A 124 -9.83 12.07 -6.36
C PRO A 124 -10.83 12.27 -5.22
N PRO A 125 -11.87 13.12 -5.40
CA PRO A 125 -12.92 13.29 -4.42
C PRO A 125 -13.69 11.98 -4.21
N LEU A 126 -14.22 11.80 -3.01
CA LEU A 126 -15.05 10.63 -2.69
C LEU A 126 -16.34 10.69 -3.52
N GLY A 127 -16.51 9.77 -4.48
CA GLY A 127 -17.75 9.63 -5.26
C GLY A 127 -17.61 9.77 -6.78
N GLU A 128 -16.42 10.08 -7.33
CA GLU A 128 -16.19 9.96 -8.77
C GLU A 128 -16.08 8.47 -9.15
N LYS A 129 -17.10 7.96 -9.85
CA LYS A 129 -17.08 6.65 -10.53
C LYS A 129 -16.44 6.79 -11.90
#